data_AF-A0A972PUW9-F1
#
_entry.id   AF-A0A972PUW9-F1
#
_cell.length_a   1.000
_cell.length_b   1.000
_cell.length_c   1.000
_cell.angle_alpha   90.00
_cell.angle_beta   90.00
_cell.angle_gamma   90.00
#
_symmetry.space_group_name_H-M   'P 1'
#
loop_
_entity.id
_entity.type
_entity.pdbx_description
1 polymer ?
#
loop_
_entity_poly.entity_id
_entity_poly.type
_entity_poly.pdbx_seq_one_letter_code
_entity_poly.pdbx_strand_id
1 'polypeptide(L)' 'MANKLAQEIEKILADAVGDFIAKATVKKNCELIGTTPDALTPDKLPELAEKIDKSVSFFSGKDVGSALAEKIRALKA' A
#
# COMPACT_ATOMS: atom_id res chain seq x y z
N MET A 1 4.19 -6.59 12.17
CA MET A 1 2.81 -6.52 11.68
C MET A 1 2.18 -7.89 11.85
N ALA A 2 1.11 -7.97 12.63
CA ALA A 2 0.30 -9.17 12.78
C ALA A 2 -0.81 -9.26 11.71
N ASN A 3 -1.16 -8.13 11.08
CA ASN A 3 -2.22 -8.07 10.07
C ASN A 3 -1.76 -8.59 8.71
N LYS A 4 -2.47 -9.60 8.18
CA LYS A 4 -2.17 -10.24 6.90
C LYS A 4 -2.33 -9.31 5.71
N LEU A 5 -3.33 -8.41 5.72
CA LEU A 5 -3.55 -7.47 4.61
C LEU A 5 -2.36 -6.53 4.45
N ALA A 6 -1.89 -5.94 5.56
CA ALA A 6 -0.73 -5.06 5.52
C ALA A 6 0.54 -5.78 5.08
N GLN A 7 0.73 -7.04 5.48
CA GLN A 7 1.84 -7.88 5.01
C GLN A 7 1.76 -8.17 3.50
N GLU A 8 0.58 -8.45 2.96
CA GLU A 8 0.38 -8.68 1.52
C GLU A 8 0.67 -7.42 0.71
N ILE A 9 0.17 -6.28 1.16
CA ILE A 9 0.41 -4.98 0.52
C ILE A 9 1.89 -4.62 0.56
N GLU A 10 2.56 -4.84 1.69
CA GLU A 10 4.00 -4.66 1.82
C GLU A 10 4.77 -5.52 0.81
N LYS A 11 4.40 -6.80 0.64
CA LYS A 11 5.03 -7.68 -0.35
C LYS A 11 4.83 -7.18 -1.78
N ILE A 12 3.61 -6.75 -2.12
CA ILE A 12 3.30 -6.18 -3.44
C ILE A 12 4.18 -4.97 -3.72
N LEU A 13 4.34 -4.09 -2.73
CA LEU A 13 5.19 -2.91 -2.83
C LEU A 13 6.68 -3.29 -2.90
N ALA A 14 7.13 -4.24 -2.08
CA ALA A 14 8.54 -4.60 -1.97
C ALA A 14 9.12 -5.09 -3.31
N ASP A 15 8.32 -5.80 -4.10
CA ASP A 15 8.71 -6.26 -5.45
C ASP A 15 9.05 -5.09 -6.41
N ALA A 16 8.39 -3.94 -6.23
CA ALA A 16 8.58 -2.76 -7.09
C ALA A 16 9.55 -1.72 -6.52
N VAL A 17 9.55 -1.53 -5.19
CA VAL A 17 10.25 -0.40 -4.54
C VAL A 17 11.26 -0.83 -3.47
N GLY A 18 11.37 -2.14 -3.20
CA GLY A 18 12.21 -2.72 -2.14
C GLY A 18 11.56 -2.72 -0.75
N ASP A 19 11.97 -3.65 0.11
CA ASP A 19 11.39 -3.89 1.45
C ASP A 19 11.32 -2.64 2.34
N PHE A 20 12.38 -1.82 2.31
CA PHE A 20 12.48 -0.64 3.16
C PHE A 20 11.46 0.43 2.77
N ILE A 21 11.36 0.73 1.46
CA ILE A 21 10.42 1.71 0.94
C ILE A 21 8.99 1.18 1.07
N ALA A 22 8.76 -0.11 0.85
CA ALA A 22 7.47 -0.74 1.04
C ALA A 22 6.95 -0.55 2.47
N LYS A 23 7.76 -0.90 3.49
CA LYS A 23 7.42 -0.71 4.91
C LYS A 23 7.08 0.74 5.23
N ALA A 24 7.92 1.67 4.79
CA ALA A 24 7.71 3.10 5.02
C ALA A 24 6.43 3.60 4.33
N THR A 25 6.18 3.15 3.11
CA THR A 25 5.02 3.52 2.29
C THR A 25 3.73 3.00 2.93
N VAL A 26 3.66 1.72 3.30
CA VAL A 26 2.47 1.17 3.98
C VAL A 26 2.21 1.90 5.27
N LYS A 27 3.23 2.05 6.13
CA LYS A 27 3.07 2.73 7.42
C LYS A 27 2.57 4.15 7.25
N LYS A 28 3.23 4.95 6.41
CA LYS A 28 2.90 6.36 6.21
C LYS A 28 1.51 6.53 5.60
N ASN A 29 1.16 5.72 4.60
CA ASN A 29 -0.14 5.84 3.94
C ASN A 29 -1.28 5.33 4.82
N CYS A 30 -1.07 4.31 5.66
CA CYS A 30 -2.02 3.93 6.70
C CYS A 30 -2.25 5.08 7.69
N GLU A 31 -1.19 5.73 8.18
CA GLU A 31 -1.31 6.88 9.09
C GLU A 31 -2.09 8.04 8.44
N LEU A 32 -1.86 8.30 7.14
CA LEU A 32 -2.55 9.36 6.39
C LEU A 32 -4.06 9.13 6.21
N ILE A 33 -4.53 7.88 6.30
CA ILE A 33 -5.96 7.53 6.23
C ILE A 33 -6.56 7.26 7.62
N GLY A 34 -5.81 7.58 8.69
CA GLY A 34 -6.25 7.42 10.07
C GLY A 34 -6.28 5.97 10.55
N THR A 35 -5.52 5.07 9.92
CA THR A 35 -5.37 3.67 10.36
C THR A 35 -3.91 3.34 10.67
N THR A 36 -3.66 2.11 11.11
CA THR A 36 -2.32 1.56 11.25
C THR A 36 -2.23 0.28 10.41
N PRO A 37 -1.02 -0.16 10.05
CA PRO A 37 -0.86 -1.43 9.35
C PRO A 37 -1.51 -2.61 10.09
N ASP A 38 -1.47 -2.61 11.42
CA ASP A 38 -2.10 -3.67 12.23
C ASP A 38 -3.64 -3.55 12.28
N ALA A 39 -4.20 -2.33 12.18
CA ALA A 39 -5.65 -2.07 12.17
C ALA A 39 -6.26 -1.91 10.77
N LEU A 40 -5.50 -2.21 9.71
CA LEU A 40 -5.96 -2.08 8.34
C LEU A 40 -7.10 -3.07 8.04
N THR A 41 -8.23 -2.55 7.59
CA THR A 41 -9.40 -3.34 7.19
C THR A 41 -9.62 -3.28 5.68
N PRO A 42 -10.37 -4.24 5.10
CA PRO A 42 -10.65 -4.29 3.67
C PRO A 42 -11.34 -3.02 3.14
N ASP A 43 -12.24 -2.43 3.93
CA ASP A 43 -12.96 -1.20 3.59
C ASP A 43 -12.04 0.00 3.37
N LYS A 44 -10.82 -0.05 3.93
CA LYS A 44 -9.80 0.99 3.80
C LYS A 44 -8.83 0.74 2.64
N LEU A 45 -8.87 -0.42 1.99
CA LEU A 45 -8.02 -0.73 0.83
C LEU A 45 -8.19 0.24 -0.34
N PRO A 46 -9.41 0.67 -0.74
CA PRO A 46 -9.57 1.61 -1.85
C PRO A 46 -8.88 2.96 -1.56
N GLU A 47 -9.05 3.47 -0.34
CA GLU A 47 -8.47 4.73 0.13
C GLU A 47 -6.93 4.63 0.23
N LEU A 48 -6.44 3.51 0.77
CA LEU A 48 -5.01 3.22 0.86
C LEU A 48 -4.37 3.09 -0.53
N ALA A 49 -5.00 2.38 -1.44
CA ALA A 49 -4.53 2.20 -2.82
C ALA A 49 -4.42 3.54 -3.55
N GLU A 50 -5.36 4.46 -3.36
CA GLU A 50 -5.28 5.80 -3.95
C GLU A 50 -4.11 6.63 -3.41
N LYS A 51 -3.81 6.51 -2.11
CA LYS A 51 -2.66 7.19 -1.49
C LYS A 51 -1.34 6.58 -1.95
N ILE A 52 -1.29 5.26 -2.08
CA ILE A 52 -0.14 4.53 -2.60
C ILE A 52 0.10 4.86 -4.06
N ASP A 53 -0.94 4.91 -4.90
CA ASP A 53 -0.84 5.33 -6.30
C ASP A 53 -0.13 6.68 -6.40
N LYS A 54 -0.63 7.70 -5.68
CA LYS A 54 -0.03 9.04 -5.69
C LYS A 54 1.40 9.05 -5.18
N SER A 55 1.65 8.37 -4.06
CA SER A 55 2.98 8.34 -3.44
C SER A 55 3.98 7.64 -4.34
N VAL A 56 3.68 6.41 -4.78
CA VAL A 56 4.59 5.61 -5.61
C VAL A 56 4.72 6.17 -7.00
N SER A 57 3.65 6.70 -7.60
CA SER A 57 3.73 7.42 -8.88
C SER A 57 4.69 8.60 -8.82
N PHE A 58 4.77 9.29 -7.67
CA PHE A 58 5.66 10.42 -7.49
C PHE A 58 7.14 10.03 -7.48
N PHE A 59 7.52 8.88 -6.91
CA PHE A 59 8.93 8.49 -6.77
C PHE A 59 9.40 7.39 -7.73
N SER A 60 8.51 6.50 -8.20
CA SER A 60 8.83 5.37 -9.10
C SER A 60 8.18 5.48 -10.48
N GLY A 61 7.39 6.53 -10.73
CA GLY A 61 6.71 6.76 -12.01
C GLY A 61 5.28 6.23 -12.03
N LYS A 62 4.45 6.88 -12.86
CA LYS A 62 3.00 6.70 -12.89
C LYS A 62 2.57 5.25 -13.16
N ASP A 63 3.23 4.57 -14.08
CA ASP A 63 2.93 3.18 -14.42
C ASP A 63 3.09 2.24 -13.22
N VAL A 64 4.14 2.43 -12.43
CA VAL A 64 4.41 1.62 -11.23
C VAL A 64 3.38 1.89 -10.15
N GLY A 65 3.08 3.16 -9.86
CA GLY A 65 2.11 3.52 -8.84
C GLY A 65 0.70 3.01 -9.14
N SER A 66 0.25 3.19 -10.39
CA SER A 66 -1.08 2.73 -10.81
C SER A 66 -1.20 1.20 -10.79
N ALA A 67 -0.19 0.47 -11.28
CA ALA A 67 -0.18 -0.99 -11.26
C ALA A 67 -0.23 -1.57 -9.83
N LEU A 68 0.50 -0.97 -8.90
CA LEU A 68 0.49 -1.39 -7.49
C LEU A 68 -0.85 -1.09 -6.83
N ALA A 69 -1.43 0.08 -7.09
CA ALA A 69 -2.73 0.45 -6.56
C ALA A 69 -3.86 -0.47 -7.06
N GLU A 70 -3.82 -0.88 -8.33
CA GLU A 70 -4.75 -1.88 -8.85
C GLU A 70 -4.61 -3.24 -8.16
N LYS A 71 -3.38 -3.72 -7.94
CA LYS A 71 -3.14 -4.96 -7.17
C LYS A 71 -3.72 -4.87 -5.76
N ILE A 72 -3.54 -3.74 -5.08
CA ILE A 72 -4.06 -3.52 -3.72
C ILE A 72 -5.59 -3.47 -3.71
N ARG A 73 -6.23 -2.85 -4.70
CA ARG A 73 -7.70 -2.86 -4.85
C ARG A 73 -8.24 -4.25 -5.17
N ALA A 74 -7.46 -5.06 -5.88
CA ALA A 74 -7.80 -6.43 -6.23
C ALA A 74 -7.62 -7.43 -5.07
N LEU A 75 -6.95 -7.04 -3.97
CA LEU A 75 -6.93 -7.81 -2.74
C LEU A 75 -8.36 -7.86 -2.17
N LYS A 76 -9.11 -8.89 -2.57
CA LYS A 76 -10.39 -9.22 -1.94
C LYS A 76 -10.11 -9.81 -0.56
N ALA A 77 -10.71 -9.22 0.47
CA ALA A 77 -10.95 -9.90 1.73
C ALA A 77 -12.37 -10.47 1.74
#